data_AF-A0A7K9CX16-F1
#
_entry.id   AF-A0A7K9CX16-F1
#
_cell.length_a   1.000
_cell.length_b   1.000
_cell.length_c   1.000
_cell.angle_alpha   90.00
_cell.angle_beta   90.00
_cell.angle_gamma   90.00
#
_symmetry.space_group_name_H-M   'P 1'
#
loop_
_entity.id
_entity.type
_entity.pdbx_description
1 polymer ?
#
loop_
_entity_poly.entity_id
_entity_poly.type
_entity_poly.pdbx_seq_one_letter_code
_entity_poly.pdbx_strand_id
1 'polypeptide(L)'
;MEAFQHQLLTLTGALICFCILVKCIRFMKCMFAHIWSALPQTFFQSLGEWAVVTGAGDGLGKAYSFELAKRGLNVVMISRTLEKLQRVASEVEQATGRKVKIIQADFTKNSVYENIEKSLQGLDIGVLVNNVGMLHNPFPCRFLNGPDIDENLINCNIISVTKVCNTLFIYVTSIIKGLILNLSSGLGTFPCPLYTMYSASKAFISTFAKALQAEYKAKGIIIQVVAPYGVSTPMTMYQKPGLITKTAEEFVSESLDYVTFGDEIFGCLAHEML
;
A
#
# COMPACT_ATOMS: atom_id res chain seq x y z
N MET A 1 3.62 -28.99 -46.52
CA MET A 1 3.43 -27.59 -46.10
C MET A 1 2.18 -27.43 -45.24
N GLU A 2 1.04 -28.01 -45.64
CA GLU A 2 -0.23 -27.96 -44.88
C GLU A 2 -0.17 -28.63 -43.49
N ALA A 3 0.44 -29.82 -43.37
CA ALA A 3 0.56 -30.51 -42.08
C ALA A 3 1.33 -29.69 -41.03
N PHE A 4 2.37 -28.98 -41.47
CA PHE A 4 3.15 -28.07 -40.63
C PHE A 4 2.32 -26.85 -40.20
N GLN A 5 1.54 -26.26 -41.11
CA GLN A 5 0.64 -25.15 -40.78
C GLN A 5 -0.46 -25.57 -39.79
N HIS A 6 -1.05 -26.76 -39.94
CA HIS A 6 -2.05 -27.27 -39.01
C HIS A 6 -1.47 -27.53 -37.61
N GLN A 7 -0.27 -28.12 -37.53
CA GLN A 7 0.44 -28.31 -36.26
C GLN A 7 0.78 -26.98 -35.58
N LEU A 8 1.26 -26.00 -36.34
CA LEU A 8 1.56 -24.67 -35.84
C LEU A 8 0.32 -23.99 -35.25
N LEU A 9 -0.80 -23.96 -36.00
CA LEU A 9 -2.06 -23.37 -35.54
C LEU A 9 -2.61 -24.06 -34.29
N THR A 10 -2.52 -25.39 -34.23
CA THR A 10 -2.95 -26.17 -33.06
C THR A 10 -2.11 -25.83 -31.84
N LEU A 11 -0.79 -25.74 -31.98
CA LEU A 11 0.12 -25.39 -30.89
C LEU A 11 -0.11 -23.96 -30.39
N THR A 12 -0.28 -23.00 -31.32
CA THR A 12 -0.60 -21.61 -30.99
C THR A 12 -1.96 -21.51 -30.30
N GLY A 13 -2.98 -22.22 -30.79
CA GLY A 13 -4.30 -22.28 -30.16
C GLY A 13 -4.24 -22.85 -28.74
N ALA A 14 -3.54 -23.97 -28.55
CA ALA A 14 -3.34 -24.57 -27.24
C ALA A 14 -2.60 -23.64 -26.26
N LEU A 15 -1.57 -22.92 -26.74
CA LEU A 15 -0.85 -21.93 -25.95
C LEU A 15 -1.75 -20.75 -25.53
N ILE A 16 -2.60 -20.26 -26.44
CA ILE A 16 -3.56 -19.19 -26.13
C ILE A 16 -4.58 -19.67 -25.10
N CYS A 17 -5.17 -20.86 -25.29
CA CYS A 17 -6.11 -21.45 -24.34
C CYS A 17 -5.48 -21.64 -22.95
N PHE A 18 -4.22 -22.11 -22.89
CA PHE A 18 -3.48 -22.24 -21.64
C PHE A 18 -3.27 -20.87 -20.96
N CYS A 19 -2.85 -19.85 -21.72
CA CYS A 19 -2.71 -18.49 -21.20
C CYS A 19 -4.02 -17.92 -20.67
N ILE A 20 -5.14 -18.14 -21.37
CA ILE A 20 -6.48 -17.73 -20.93
C ILE A 20 -6.87 -18.49 -19.65
N LEU A 21 -6.65 -19.80 -19.59
CA LEU A 21 -6.93 -20.61 -18.41
C LEU A 21 -6.14 -20.12 -17.19
N VAL A 22 -4.85 -19.82 -17.34
CA VAL A 22 -4.03 -19.25 -16.25
C VAL A 22 -4.58 -17.90 -15.79
N LYS A 23 -5.05 -17.04 -16.72
CA LYS A 23 -5.71 -15.78 -16.38
C LYS A 23 -7.03 -16.01 -15.64
N CYS A 24 -7.87 -16.96 -16.08
CA CYS A 24 -9.11 -17.33 -15.42
C CYS A 24 -8.87 -17.87 -14.01
N ILE A 25 -7.85 -18.72 -13.81
CA ILE A 25 -7.49 -19.23 -12.47
C ILE A 25 -7.04 -18.08 -11.57
N ARG A 26 -6.20 -17.15 -12.07
CA ARG A 26 -5.79 -15.96 -11.30
C ARG A 26 -6.99 -15.10 -10.92
N PHE A 27 -7.90 -14.85 -11.88
CA PHE A 27 -9.13 -14.11 -11.65
C PHE A 27 -10.02 -14.79 -10.60
N MET A 28 -10.20 -16.11 -10.69
CA MET A 28 -10.95 -16.89 -9.71
C MET A 28 -10.32 -16.81 -8.32
N LYS A 29 -8.99 -16.83 -8.21
CA LYS A 29 -8.32 -16.62 -6.92
C LYS A 29 -8.65 -15.25 -6.35
N CYS A 30 -8.55 -14.17 -7.13
CA CYS A 30 -8.90 -12.83 -6.67
C CYS A 30 -10.38 -12.75 -6.25
N MET A 31 -11.30 -13.31 -7.04
CA MET A 31 -12.74 -13.34 -6.74
C MET A 31 -13.06 -14.04 -5.42
N PHE A 32 -12.32 -15.10 -5.10
CA PHE A 32 -12.52 -15.91 -3.90
C PHE A 32 -11.33 -15.79 -2.96
N ALA A 33 -10.80 -14.58 -2.76
CA ALA A 33 -9.61 -14.35 -1.94
C ALA A 33 -9.79 -14.97 -0.54
N HIS A 34 -10.89 -14.70 0.15
CA HIS A 34 -11.17 -15.27 1.48
C HIS A 34 -11.16 -16.81 1.54
N ILE A 35 -11.39 -17.51 0.41
CA ILE A 35 -11.35 -18.97 0.34
C ILE A 35 -9.95 -19.46 -0.06
N TRP A 36 -9.26 -18.76 -0.96
CA TRP A 36 -7.98 -19.21 -1.52
C TRP A 36 -6.75 -18.73 -0.73
N SER A 37 -6.90 -17.70 0.11
CA SER A 37 -5.80 -17.05 0.84
C SER A 37 -6.19 -16.69 2.26
N ALA A 38 -6.74 -17.66 2.99
CA ALA A 38 -6.76 -17.54 4.44
C ALA A 38 -5.31 -17.54 4.94
N LEU A 39 -4.67 -16.36 4.95
CA LEU A 39 -3.44 -16.15 5.68
C LEU A 39 -3.72 -16.62 7.12
N PRO A 40 -2.83 -17.42 7.71
CA PRO A 40 -3.00 -17.82 9.10
C PRO A 40 -3.27 -16.59 9.96
N GLN A 41 -4.13 -16.69 10.97
CA GLN A 41 -4.40 -15.56 11.87
C GLN A 41 -3.11 -14.97 12.46
N THR A 42 -2.08 -15.82 12.63
CA THR A 42 -0.77 -15.45 13.14
C THR A 42 0.21 -14.93 12.10
N PHE A 43 -0.19 -14.79 10.83
CA PHE A 43 0.70 -14.39 9.74
C PHE A 43 1.42 -13.08 10.04
N PHE A 44 0.67 -12.03 10.37
CA PHE A 44 1.23 -10.70 10.63
C PHE A 44 2.14 -10.71 11.86
N GLN A 45 1.74 -11.39 12.94
CA GLN A 45 2.54 -11.55 14.16
C GLN A 45 3.84 -12.34 13.92
N SER A 46 3.83 -13.25 12.95
CA SER A 46 5.03 -14.03 12.59
C SER A 46 6.08 -13.22 11.82
N LEU A 47 5.73 -12.03 11.34
CA LEU A 47 6.65 -11.13 10.66
C LEU A 47 7.42 -10.23 11.63
N GLY A 48 6.85 -9.96 12.81
CA GLY A 48 7.44 -9.14 13.87
C GLY A 48 6.38 -8.61 14.83
N GLU A 49 6.79 -7.94 15.91
CA GLU A 49 5.87 -7.40 16.93
C GLU A 49 5.22 -6.06 16.55
N TRP A 50 5.86 -5.25 15.71
CA TRP A 50 5.44 -3.89 15.37
C TRP A 50 5.10 -3.71 13.89
N ALA A 51 4.04 -2.95 13.63
CA ALA A 51 3.74 -2.34 12.35
C ALA A 51 4.10 -0.85 12.37
N VAL A 52 4.73 -0.34 11.31
CA VAL A 52 4.94 1.09 11.10
C VAL A 52 3.94 1.59 10.05
N VAL A 53 3.15 2.61 10.36
CA VAL A 53 2.16 3.19 9.45
C VAL A 53 2.43 4.68 9.27
N THR A 54 2.73 5.10 8.04
CA THR A 54 2.90 6.52 7.70
C THR A 54 1.56 7.14 7.29
N GLY A 55 1.35 8.43 7.59
CA GLY A 55 0.06 9.09 7.36
C GLY A 55 -1.06 8.54 8.25
N ALA A 56 -0.74 8.07 9.45
CA ALA A 56 -1.66 7.32 10.33
C ALA A 56 -2.75 8.16 11.02
N GLY A 57 -2.72 9.49 10.86
CA GLY A 57 -3.62 10.39 11.59
C GLY A 57 -5.06 10.47 11.06
N ASP A 58 -5.34 9.92 9.88
CA ASP A 58 -6.66 9.96 9.23
C ASP A 58 -6.81 8.92 8.11
N GLY A 59 -8.02 8.76 7.57
CA GLY A 59 -8.31 7.94 6.38
C GLY A 59 -7.73 6.52 6.43
N LEU A 60 -7.08 6.11 5.33
CA LEU A 60 -6.49 4.77 5.20
C LEU A 60 -5.43 4.47 6.26
N GLY A 61 -4.55 5.42 6.57
CA GLY A 61 -3.49 5.21 7.57
C GLY A 61 -4.07 4.95 8.98
N LYS A 62 -5.14 5.67 9.35
CA LYS A 62 -5.90 5.37 10.56
C LYS A 62 -6.46 3.95 10.51
N ALA A 63 -7.17 3.59 9.44
CA ALA A 63 -7.77 2.27 9.29
C ALA A 63 -6.72 1.13 9.35
N TYR A 64 -5.58 1.26 8.67
CA TYR A 64 -4.46 0.32 8.76
C TYR A 64 -3.94 0.18 10.19
N SER A 65 -3.87 1.27 10.95
CA SER A 65 -3.40 1.23 12.35
C SER A 65 -4.34 0.39 13.22
N PHE A 66 -5.67 0.60 13.11
CA PHE A 66 -6.64 -0.24 13.83
C PHE A 66 -6.56 -1.70 13.41
N GLU A 67 -6.51 -1.93 12.11
CA GLU A 67 -6.73 -3.25 11.55
C GLU A 67 -5.50 -4.17 11.72
N LEU A 68 -4.29 -3.60 11.70
CA LEU A 68 -3.06 -4.30 12.09
C LEU A 68 -3.00 -4.54 13.61
N ALA A 69 -3.49 -3.60 14.42
CA ALA A 69 -3.58 -3.79 15.87
C ALA A 69 -4.58 -4.91 16.24
N LYS A 70 -5.73 -5.00 15.56
CA LYS A 70 -6.67 -6.13 15.70
C LYS A 70 -6.05 -7.46 15.30
N ARG A 71 -5.19 -7.46 14.28
CA ARG A 71 -4.38 -8.63 13.87
C ARG A 71 -3.18 -8.89 14.80
N GLY A 72 -3.06 -8.13 15.88
CA GLY A 72 -2.23 -8.44 17.03
C GLY A 72 -0.86 -7.77 17.08
N LEU A 73 -0.60 -6.80 16.19
CA LEU A 73 0.64 -6.03 16.19
C LEU A 73 0.53 -4.80 17.11
N ASN A 74 1.66 -4.40 17.68
CA ASN A 74 1.80 -3.03 18.17
C ASN A 74 1.97 -2.08 16.97
N VAL A 75 1.65 -0.79 17.11
CA VAL A 75 1.66 0.13 15.97
C VAL A 75 2.49 1.37 16.24
N VAL A 76 3.47 1.64 15.37
CA VAL A 76 4.13 2.94 15.26
C VAL A 76 3.34 3.78 14.27
N MET A 77 2.78 4.88 14.75
CA MET A 77 1.99 5.81 13.96
C MET A 77 2.80 7.07 13.65
N ILE A 78 2.97 7.36 12.36
CA ILE A 78 3.74 8.52 11.90
C ILE A 78 2.83 9.47 11.12
N SER A 79 2.75 10.73 11.56
CA SER A 79 2.01 11.79 10.85
C SER A 79 2.46 13.18 11.33
N ARG A 80 2.02 14.24 10.64
CA ARG A 80 2.41 15.63 10.94
C ARG A 80 1.66 16.26 12.11
N THR A 81 0.41 15.86 12.34
CA THR A 81 -0.47 16.46 13.35
C THR A 81 -0.49 15.61 14.61
N LEU A 82 0.18 16.09 15.66
CA LEU A 82 0.37 15.33 16.91
C LEU A 82 -0.95 15.05 17.63
N GLU A 83 -1.86 16.02 17.67
CA GLU A 83 -3.14 15.91 18.38
C GLU A 83 -4.02 14.82 17.75
N LYS A 84 -4.02 14.73 16.41
CA LYS A 84 -4.70 13.66 15.68
C LYS A 84 -4.08 12.30 16.01
N LEU A 85 -2.75 12.20 16.06
CA LEU A 85 -2.05 10.97 16.40
C LEU A 85 -2.37 10.52 17.82
N GLN A 86 -2.33 11.42 18.80
CA GLN A 86 -2.64 11.11 20.20
C GLN A 86 -4.05 10.57 20.35
N ARG A 87 -5.04 11.23 19.73
CA ARG A 87 -6.42 10.77 19.73
C ARG A 87 -6.55 9.37 19.13
N VAL A 88 -6.03 9.16 17.91
CA VAL A 88 -6.16 7.87 17.22
C VAL A 88 -5.39 6.77 17.96
N ALA A 89 -4.22 7.07 18.53
CA ALA A 89 -3.47 6.13 19.36
C ALA A 89 -4.31 5.66 20.54
N SER A 90 -4.91 6.59 21.32
CA SER A 90 -5.79 6.22 22.42
C SER A 90 -6.99 5.37 21.97
N GLU A 91 -7.61 5.70 20.83
CA GLU A 91 -8.72 4.91 20.28
C GLU A 91 -8.24 3.48 19.91
N VAL A 92 -7.05 3.31 19.31
CA VAL A 92 -6.47 2.01 18.95
C VAL A 92 -6.12 1.19 20.20
N GLU A 93 -5.46 1.80 21.17
CA GLU A 93 -5.07 1.15 22.43
C GLU A 93 -6.29 0.67 23.20
N GLN A 94 -7.34 1.50 23.31
CA GLN A 94 -8.60 1.14 23.97
C GLN A 94 -9.35 0.02 23.25
N ALA A 95 -9.37 0.03 21.91
CA ALA A 95 -10.11 -0.95 21.13
C ALA A 95 -9.41 -2.32 21.04
N THR A 96 -8.08 -2.36 21.16
CA THR A 96 -7.30 -3.57 20.83
C THR A 96 -6.38 -4.06 21.95
N GLY A 97 -6.09 -3.23 22.96
CA GLY A 97 -5.11 -3.51 24.01
C GLY A 97 -3.65 -3.56 23.53
N ARG A 98 -3.38 -3.22 22.26
CA ARG A 98 -2.02 -3.16 21.69
C ARG A 98 -1.37 -1.83 21.98
N LYS A 99 -0.03 -1.81 22.06
CA LYS A 99 0.74 -0.59 22.32
C LYS A 99 0.79 0.27 21.06
N VAL A 100 0.70 1.59 21.24
CA VAL A 100 0.94 2.54 20.16
C VAL A 100 2.12 3.44 20.47
N LYS A 101 3.03 3.59 19.50
CA LYS A 101 4.12 4.57 19.54
C LYS A 101 3.85 5.67 18.52
N ILE A 102 3.95 6.92 18.93
CA ILE A 102 3.72 8.06 18.04
C ILE A 102 5.06 8.67 17.61
N ILE A 103 5.18 9.01 16.33
CA ILE A 103 6.27 9.84 15.80
C ILE A 103 5.65 11.00 15.02
N GLN A 104 5.90 12.23 15.46
CA GLN A 104 5.50 13.40 14.69
C GLN A 104 6.52 13.65 13.58
N ALA A 105 6.06 13.64 12.33
CA ALA A 105 6.89 13.93 11.17
C ALA A 105 6.07 14.54 10.02
N ASP A 106 6.58 15.62 9.44
CA ASP A 106 6.08 16.19 8.20
C ASP A 106 6.92 15.72 7.01
N PHE A 107 6.37 14.82 6.21
CA PHE A 107 7.04 14.24 5.05
C PHE A 107 7.22 15.20 3.86
N THR A 108 6.73 16.44 3.96
CA THR A 108 7.15 17.50 3.03
C THR A 108 8.55 18.02 3.32
N LYS A 109 9.15 17.66 4.47
CA LYS A 109 10.47 18.08 4.93
C LYS A 109 11.46 16.90 4.94
N ASN A 110 12.68 17.15 4.45
CA ASN A 110 13.73 16.11 4.41
C ASN A 110 14.44 15.86 5.75
N SER A 111 14.26 16.73 6.74
CA SER A 111 14.93 16.63 8.05
C SER A 111 14.34 15.58 8.99
N VAL A 112 13.19 14.96 8.65
CA VAL A 112 12.45 14.09 9.57
C VAL A 112 13.02 12.67 9.69
N TYR A 113 13.78 12.20 8.68
CA TYR A 113 14.13 10.78 8.56
C TYR A 113 15.12 10.30 9.63
N GLU A 114 16.05 11.15 10.06
CA GLU A 114 17.00 10.79 11.14
C GLU A 114 16.26 10.55 12.46
N ASN A 115 15.26 11.39 12.77
CA ASN A 115 14.45 11.21 13.98
C ASN A 115 13.54 9.97 13.89
N ILE A 116 12.97 9.69 12.71
CA ILE A 116 12.21 8.46 12.47
C ILE A 116 13.09 7.25 12.70
N GLU A 117 14.27 7.20 12.09
CA GLU A 117 15.22 6.10 12.23
C GLU A 117 15.60 5.85 13.69
N LYS A 118 16.03 6.88 14.43
CA LYS A 118 16.34 6.78 15.86
C LYS A 118 15.15 6.30 16.68
N SER A 119 13.94 6.75 16.35
CA SER A 119 12.72 6.35 17.06
C SER A 119 12.31 4.89 16.80
N LEU A 120 12.74 4.29 15.69
CA LEU A 120 12.46 2.91 15.34
C LEU A 120 13.50 1.91 15.86
N GLN A 121 14.66 2.40 16.34
CA GLN A 121 15.71 1.54 16.87
C GLN A 121 15.22 0.64 18.01
N GLY A 122 15.62 -0.64 17.94
CA GLY A 122 15.30 -1.65 18.95
C GLY A 122 13.88 -2.22 18.87
N LEU A 123 13.05 -1.77 17.93
CA LEU A 123 11.74 -2.38 17.69
C LEU A 123 11.87 -3.55 16.70
N ASP A 124 11.18 -4.65 17.00
CA ASP A 124 11.02 -5.76 16.08
C ASP A 124 9.90 -5.43 15.07
N ILE A 125 10.28 -4.86 13.93
CA ILE A 125 9.34 -4.34 12.92
C ILE A 125 9.13 -5.38 11.83
N GLY A 126 7.92 -5.92 11.77
CA GLY A 126 7.53 -6.92 10.76
C GLY A 126 6.72 -6.36 9.58
N VAL A 127 6.04 -5.23 9.78
CA VAL A 127 5.14 -4.65 8.78
C VAL A 127 5.41 -3.16 8.61
N LEU A 128 5.52 -2.70 7.35
CA LEU A 128 5.54 -1.30 6.97
C LEU A 128 4.35 -1.00 6.06
N VAL A 129 3.61 0.05 6.37
CA VAL A 129 2.59 0.63 5.51
C VAL A 129 3.01 2.04 5.13
N ASN A 130 3.60 2.17 3.94
CA ASN A 130 3.92 3.46 3.31
C ASN A 130 2.64 4.06 2.72
N ASN A 131 1.83 4.67 3.58
CA ASN A 131 0.54 5.24 3.23
C ASN A 131 0.55 6.76 3.02
N VAL A 132 1.52 7.48 3.60
CA VAL A 132 1.55 8.94 3.48
C VAL A 132 1.52 9.39 2.02
N GLY A 133 0.72 10.42 1.75
CA GLY A 133 0.66 11.06 0.45
C GLY A 133 -0.27 12.25 0.44
N MET A 134 -0.12 13.09 -0.57
CA MET A 134 -0.93 14.27 -0.77
C MET A 134 -1.26 14.49 -2.25
N LEU A 135 -2.35 15.24 -2.47
CA LEU A 135 -2.67 15.82 -3.77
C LEU A 135 -1.98 17.17 -3.92
N HIS A 136 -1.63 17.54 -5.15
CA HIS A 136 -1.13 18.88 -5.47
C HIS A 136 -2.24 19.93 -5.32
N ASN A 137 -3.47 19.56 -5.67
CA ASN A 137 -4.67 20.39 -5.60
C ASN A 137 -5.85 19.50 -5.19
N PRO A 138 -6.74 19.93 -4.28
CA PRO A 138 -7.96 19.19 -3.96
C PRO A 138 -8.88 18.93 -5.16
N PHE A 139 -8.85 19.81 -6.17
CA PHE A 139 -9.68 19.70 -7.37
C PHE A 139 -8.83 19.46 -8.63
N PRO A 140 -9.38 18.77 -9.65
CA PRO A 140 -8.68 18.61 -10.92
C PRO A 140 -8.38 19.98 -11.55
N CYS A 141 -7.13 20.22 -11.93
CA CYS A 141 -6.76 21.44 -12.65
C CYS A 141 -5.66 21.17 -13.68
N ARG A 142 -5.56 22.04 -14.69
CA ARG A 142 -4.42 22.01 -15.61
C ARG A 142 -3.12 22.26 -14.85
N PHE A 143 -2.03 21.66 -15.32
CA PHE A 143 -0.71 21.74 -14.67
C PHE A 143 -0.29 23.18 -14.32
N LEU A 144 -0.43 24.11 -15.27
CA LEU A 144 -0.05 25.52 -15.07
C LEU A 144 -0.99 26.31 -14.12
N ASN A 145 -2.12 25.73 -13.72
CA ASN A 145 -3.09 26.38 -12.84
C ASN A 145 -3.02 25.82 -11.41
N GLY A 146 -2.09 24.90 -11.13
CA GLY A 146 -1.87 24.33 -9.81
C GLY A 146 -1.14 25.29 -8.87
N PRO A 147 -1.21 25.06 -7.55
CA PRO A 147 -0.40 25.79 -6.58
C PRO A 147 1.09 25.41 -6.68
N ASP A 148 1.97 26.32 -6.30
CA ASP A 148 3.43 26.11 -6.26
C ASP A 148 3.85 25.28 -5.05
N ILE A 149 3.53 23.98 -5.08
CA ILE A 149 3.84 23.02 -4.01
C ILE A 149 4.41 21.70 -4.56
N ASP A 150 4.93 21.70 -5.79
CA ASP A 150 5.43 20.50 -6.47
C ASP A 150 6.54 19.81 -5.66
N GLU A 151 7.45 20.58 -5.05
CA GLU A 151 8.49 20.04 -4.18
C GLU A 151 7.90 19.34 -2.95
N ASN A 152 6.85 19.91 -2.34
CA ASN A 152 6.18 19.28 -1.20
C ASN A 152 5.54 17.95 -1.62
N LEU A 153 4.93 17.87 -2.81
CA LEU A 153 4.36 16.63 -3.33
C LEU A 153 5.45 15.60 -3.63
N ILE A 154 6.55 16.00 -4.27
CA ILE A 154 7.69 15.12 -4.54
C ILE A 154 8.27 14.59 -3.22
N ASN A 155 8.51 15.46 -2.24
CA ASN A 155 9.01 15.06 -0.93
C ASN A 155 8.04 14.08 -0.25
N CYS A 156 6.75 14.41 -0.22
CA CYS A 156 5.72 13.67 0.50
C CYS A 156 5.35 12.34 -0.17
N ASN A 157 5.31 12.25 -1.51
CA ASN A 157 4.85 11.05 -2.22
C ASN A 157 6.00 10.17 -2.75
N ILE A 158 7.17 10.75 -3.07
CA ILE A 158 8.29 10.05 -3.74
C ILE A 158 9.47 9.86 -2.79
N ILE A 159 9.95 10.95 -2.18
CA ILE A 159 11.12 10.87 -1.31
C ILE A 159 10.79 10.09 -0.03
N SER A 160 9.60 10.30 0.54
CA SER A 160 9.15 9.61 1.75
C SER A 160 9.18 8.09 1.62
N VAL A 161 8.57 7.52 0.57
CA VAL A 161 8.53 6.07 0.35
C VAL A 161 9.93 5.52 0.17
N THR A 162 10.80 6.25 -0.54
CA THR A 162 12.18 5.84 -0.80
C THR A 162 12.99 5.82 0.50
N LYS A 163 12.92 6.91 1.28
CA LYS A 163 13.67 7.08 2.52
C LYS A 163 13.17 6.16 3.64
N VAL A 164 11.86 6.02 3.82
CA VAL A 164 11.28 5.14 4.85
C VAL A 164 11.57 3.67 4.53
N CYS A 165 11.48 3.26 3.26
CA CYS A 165 11.94 1.93 2.84
C CYS A 165 13.42 1.73 3.17
N ASN A 166 14.29 2.69 2.83
CA ASN A 166 15.73 2.58 3.12
C ASN A 166 16.01 2.43 4.62
N THR A 167 15.37 3.26 5.46
CA THR A 167 15.47 3.15 6.92
C THR A 167 15.09 1.74 7.37
N LEU A 168 14.05 1.14 6.81
CA LEU A 168 13.62 -0.19 7.20
C LEU A 168 14.44 -1.33 6.59
N PHE A 169 14.97 -1.22 5.38
CA PHE A 169 15.89 -2.24 4.85
C PHE A 169 17.18 -2.36 5.70
N ILE A 170 17.64 -1.27 6.32
CA ILE A 170 18.75 -1.32 7.28
C ILE A 170 18.40 -2.25 8.47
N TYR A 171 17.14 -2.26 8.93
CA TYR A 171 16.70 -3.10 10.05
C TYR A 171 16.15 -4.46 9.63
N VAL A 172 15.57 -4.58 8.43
CA VAL A 172 14.95 -5.81 7.91
C VAL A 172 15.98 -6.73 7.27
N THR A 173 17.16 -6.25 6.87
CA THR A 173 18.21 -7.14 6.33
C THR A 173 18.82 -8.09 7.36
N SER A 174 18.59 -7.87 8.66
CA SER A 174 18.86 -8.86 9.72
C SER A 174 17.67 -9.79 10.00
N ILE A 175 16.50 -9.54 9.40
CA ILE A 175 15.26 -10.30 9.56
C ILE A 175 15.00 -11.14 8.30
N ILE A 176 14.63 -12.40 8.48
CA ILE A 176 14.46 -13.36 7.37
C ILE A 176 13.10 -13.14 6.64
N LYS A 177 12.18 -12.35 7.21
CA LYS A 177 10.80 -12.16 6.73
C LYS A 177 10.27 -10.78 7.09
N GLY A 178 9.47 -10.17 6.22
CA GLY A 178 8.82 -8.88 6.49
C GLY A 178 7.80 -8.52 5.41
N LEU A 179 6.91 -7.57 5.69
CA LEU A 179 5.89 -7.08 4.75
C LEU A 179 6.00 -5.56 4.58
N ILE A 180 6.13 -5.10 3.34
CA ILE A 180 6.07 -3.68 2.97
C ILE A 180 4.89 -3.47 2.02
N LEU A 181 3.91 -2.68 2.47
CA LEU A 181 2.77 -2.23 1.68
C LEU A 181 3.03 -0.79 1.24
N ASN A 182 3.16 -0.58 -0.07
CA ASN A 182 3.35 0.75 -0.66
C ASN A 182 2.04 1.22 -1.29
N LEU A 183 1.43 2.27 -0.72
CA LEU A 183 0.15 2.78 -1.18
C LEU A 183 0.34 3.64 -2.44
N SER A 184 -0.02 3.07 -3.58
CA SER A 184 -0.12 3.75 -4.85
C SER A 184 -1.53 4.36 -5.02
N SER A 185 -2.08 4.34 -6.24
CA SER A 185 -3.46 4.64 -6.57
C SER A 185 -3.79 4.02 -7.93
N GLY A 186 -5.05 3.67 -8.16
CA GLY A 186 -5.54 3.33 -9.50
C GLY A 186 -5.25 4.44 -10.52
N LEU A 187 -5.22 5.71 -10.12
CA LEU A 187 -4.85 6.85 -10.97
C LEU A 187 -3.36 6.87 -11.38
N GLY A 188 -2.53 6.05 -10.75
CA GLY A 188 -1.12 5.86 -11.12
C GLY A 188 -0.91 4.80 -12.20
N THR A 189 -1.95 4.07 -12.60
CA THR A 189 -1.85 2.97 -13.58
C THR A 189 -1.95 3.44 -15.03
N PHE A 190 -2.41 4.67 -15.24
CA PHE A 190 -2.52 5.31 -16.56
C PHE A 190 -2.27 6.81 -16.44
N PRO A 191 -1.88 7.50 -17.53
CA PRO A 191 -1.78 8.96 -17.53
C PRO A 191 -3.14 9.58 -17.19
N CYS A 192 -3.21 10.31 -16.08
CA CYS A 192 -4.45 10.97 -15.62
C CYS A 192 -4.35 12.49 -15.79
N PRO A 193 -4.88 13.07 -16.88
CA PRO A 193 -4.94 14.52 -17.06
C PRO A 193 -5.62 15.19 -15.86
N LEU A 194 -5.19 16.42 -15.56
CA LEU A 194 -5.65 17.23 -14.41
C LEU A 194 -5.16 16.75 -13.03
N TYR A 195 -4.56 15.57 -12.95
CA TYR A 195 -3.89 15.01 -11.77
C TYR A 195 -2.42 14.68 -12.04
N THR A 196 -1.79 15.38 -12.99
CA THR A 196 -0.47 15.04 -13.57
C THR A 196 0.58 14.66 -12.52
N MET A 197 0.86 15.55 -11.55
CA MET A 197 1.88 15.30 -10.53
C MET A 197 1.51 14.16 -9.57
N TYR A 198 0.23 14.05 -9.21
CA TYR A 198 -0.23 12.97 -8.34
C TYR A 198 -0.13 11.61 -9.04
N SER A 199 -0.70 11.49 -10.25
CA SER A 199 -0.66 10.28 -11.08
C SER A 199 0.79 9.83 -11.33
N ALA A 200 1.68 10.76 -11.71
CA ALA A 200 3.09 10.47 -11.90
C ALA A 200 3.76 9.96 -10.61
N SER A 201 3.48 10.58 -9.46
CA SER A 201 4.04 10.13 -8.18
C SER A 201 3.57 8.73 -7.78
N LYS A 202 2.32 8.37 -8.09
CA LYS A 202 1.78 7.03 -7.80
C LYS A 202 2.33 5.97 -8.77
N ALA A 203 2.52 6.32 -10.04
CA ALA A 203 3.23 5.48 -11.01
C ALA A 203 4.68 5.18 -10.57
N PHE A 204 5.38 6.18 -10.00
CA PHE A 204 6.69 6.00 -9.40
C PHE A 204 6.64 4.95 -8.27
N ILE A 205 5.72 5.10 -7.31
CA ILE A 205 5.57 4.16 -6.17
C ILE A 205 5.36 2.73 -6.67
N SER A 206 4.46 2.54 -7.63
CA SER A 206 4.16 1.22 -8.22
C SER A 206 5.41 0.57 -8.83
N THR A 207 6.14 1.33 -9.66
CA THR A 207 7.34 0.81 -10.34
C THR A 207 8.47 0.55 -9.35
N PHE A 208 8.71 1.48 -8.43
CA PHE A 208 9.71 1.38 -7.38
C PHE A 208 9.51 0.14 -6.50
N ALA A 209 8.29 -0.07 -6.01
CA ALA A 209 7.98 -1.20 -5.14
C ALA A 209 8.10 -2.56 -5.87
N LYS A 210 7.66 -2.65 -7.14
CA LYS A 210 7.82 -3.87 -7.95
C LYS A 210 9.30 -4.20 -8.22
N ALA A 211 10.12 -3.19 -8.47
CA ALA A 211 11.57 -3.36 -8.63
C ALA A 211 12.20 -3.90 -7.33
N LEU A 212 11.90 -3.27 -6.18
CA LEU A 212 12.35 -3.76 -4.88
C LEU A 212 11.87 -5.18 -4.60
N GLN A 213 10.62 -5.51 -4.93
CA GLN A 213 10.12 -6.86 -4.77
C GLN A 213 10.96 -7.87 -5.57
N ALA A 214 11.32 -7.57 -6.82
CA ALA A 214 12.20 -8.43 -7.61
C ALA A 214 13.60 -8.60 -6.98
N GLU A 215 14.14 -7.54 -6.38
CA GLU A 215 15.46 -7.56 -5.72
C GLU A 215 15.46 -8.34 -4.39
N TYR A 216 14.40 -8.21 -3.59
CA TYR A 216 14.38 -8.69 -2.20
C TYR A 216 13.51 -9.94 -1.96
N LYS A 217 12.74 -10.40 -2.96
CA LYS A 217 11.89 -11.60 -2.83
C LYS A 217 12.66 -12.85 -2.39
N ALA A 218 13.89 -13.03 -2.87
CA ALA A 218 14.74 -14.16 -2.49
C ALA A 218 15.14 -14.14 -1.00
N LYS A 219 15.07 -12.97 -0.34
CA LYS A 219 15.32 -12.81 1.10
C LYS A 219 14.06 -13.02 1.95
N GLY A 220 12.93 -13.42 1.36
CA GLY A 220 11.68 -13.66 2.09
C GLY A 220 10.90 -12.40 2.48
N ILE A 221 11.30 -11.23 1.97
CA ILE A 221 10.58 -9.97 2.18
C ILE A 221 9.47 -9.87 1.13
N ILE A 222 8.26 -9.57 1.58
CA ILE A 222 7.09 -9.34 0.72
C ILE A 222 6.94 -7.83 0.56
N ILE A 223 7.06 -7.35 -0.67
CA ILE A 223 6.87 -5.94 -1.02
C ILE A 223 5.74 -5.89 -2.03
N GLN A 224 4.66 -5.23 -1.66
CA GLN A 224 3.42 -5.21 -2.43
C GLN A 224 2.93 -3.78 -2.61
N VAL A 225 2.49 -3.48 -3.83
CA VAL A 225 1.77 -2.25 -4.14
C VAL A 225 0.30 -2.44 -3.81
N VAL A 226 -0.30 -1.47 -3.13
CA VAL A 226 -1.75 -1.38 -2.96
C VAL A 226 -2.22 -0.12 -3.69
N ALA A 227 -2.99 -0.28 -4.75
CA ALA A 227 -3.40 0.78 -5.67
C ALA A 227 -4.93 1.02 -5.61
N PRO A 228 -5.47 1.63 -4.53
CA PRO A 228 -6.91 1.84 -4.40
C PRO A 228 -7.48 2.74 -5.49
N TYR A 229 -8.75 2.50 -5.86
CA TYR A 229 -9.63 3.48 -6.50
C TYR A 229 -10.41 4.27 -5.42
N GLY A 230 -11.75 4.27 -5.47
CA GLY A 230 -12.59 5.09 -4.61
C GLY A 230 -12.55 4.64 -3.14
N VAL A 231 -11.95 5.45 -2.28
CA VAL A 231 -12.05 5.26 -0.82
C VAL A 231 -12.50 6.56 -0.16
N SER A 232 -13.52 6.49 0.69
CA SER A 232 -14.04 7.62 1.45
C SER A 232 -13.02 8.06 2.52
N THR A 233 -12.32 9.15 2.27
CA THR A 233 -11.28 9.71 3.14
C THR A 233 -11.32 11.24 3.07
N PRO A 234 -10.60 11.96 3.96
CA PRO A 234 -10.45 13.41 3.81
C PRO A 234 -9.90 13.84 2.44
N MET A 235 -8.99 13.05 1.86
CA MET A 235 -8.40 13.33 0.54
C MET A 235 -9.44 13.34 -0.59
N THR A 236 -10.46 12.49 -0.48
CA THR A 236 -11.56 12.38 -1.44
C THR A 236 -12.80 13.18 -0.98
N MET A 237 -12.66 14.07 0.00
CA MET A 237 -13.76 14.85 0.58
C MET A 237 -14.93 13.97 1.07
N TYR A 238 -14.61 12.80 1.63
CA TYR A 238 -15.59 11.84 2.14
C TYR A 238 -16.67 11.48 1.11
N GLN A 239 -16.23 11.16 -0.13
CA GLN A 239 -17.12 10.61 -1.16
C GLN A 239 -18.02 9.51 -0.57
N LYS A 240 -19.31 9.57 -0.93
CA LYS A 240 -20.32 8.66 -0.39
C LYS A 240 -19.96 7.21 -0.75
N PRO A 241 -19.88 6.29 0.23
CA PRO A 241 -19.67 4.87 -0.04
C PRO A 241 -20.78 4.28 -0.94
N GLY A 242 -20.42 3.28 -1.72
CA GLY A 242 -21.30 2.62 -2.68
C GLY A 242 -20.66 1.33 -3.22
N LEU A 243 -21.01 0.94 -4.44
CA LEU A 243 -20.50 -0.30 -5.04
C LEU A 243 -18.99 -0.25 -5.30
N ILE A 244 -18.50 0.89 -5.80
CA ILE A 244 -17.07 1.12 -6.08
C ILE A 244 -16.40 1.76 -4.87
N THR A 245 -16.96 2.86 -4.35
CA THR A 245 -16.33 3.60 -3.25
C THR A 245 -16.54 2.89 -1.91
N LYS A 246 -15.45 2.48 -1.27
CA LYS A 246 -15.47 1.84 0.05
C LYS A 246 -15.23 2.84 1.19
N THR A 247 -15.64 2.50 2.40
CA THR A 247 -15.08 3.17 3.60
C THR A 247 -13.62 2.79 3.79
N ALA A 248 -12.87 3.58 4.56
CA ALA A 248 -11.46 3.28 4.81
C ALA A 248 -11.30 1.95 5.58
N GLU A 249 -12.17 1.70 6.55
CA GLU A 249 -12.18 0.50 7.38
C GLU A 249 -12.49 -0.77 6.57
N GLU A 250 -13.54 -0.75 5.75
CA GLU A 250 -13.88 -1.87 4.86
C GLU A 250 -12.75 -2.14 3.87
N PHE A 251 -12.23 -1.09 3.23
CA PHE A 251 -11.15 -1.22 2.26
C PHE A 251 -9.91 -1.86 2.88
N VAL A 252 -9.47 -1.39 4.05
CA VAL A 252 -8.26 -1.92 4.70
C VAL A 252 -8.46 -3.35 5.17
N SER A 253 -9.63 -3.68 5.73
CA SER A 253 -9.92 -5.06 6.14
C SER A 253 -9.83 -6.01 4.95
N GLU A 254 -10.44 -5.67 3.82
CA GLU A 254 -10.37 -6.46 2.59
C GLU A 254 -8.92 -6.48 2.03
N SER A 255 -8.24 -5.34 2.00
CA SER A 255 -6.90 -5.22 1.39
C SER A 255 -5.86 -6.07 2.09
N LEU A 256 -5.95 -6.24 3.41
CA LEU A 256 -5.01 -7.08 4.15
C LEU A 256 -5.22 -8.58 3.88
N ASP A 257 -6.39 -8.98 3.38
CA ASP A 257 -6.66 -10.37 2.98
C ASP A 257 -6.10 -10.71 1.60
N TYR A 258 -5.77 -9.68 0.79
CA TYR A 258 -5.13 -9.79 -0.53
C TYR A 258 -3.60 -9.74 -0.47
N VAL A 259 -3.03 -9.65 0.73
CA VAL A 259 -1.58 -9.77 0.91
C VAL A 259 -1.11 -11.12 0.35
N THR A 260 -0.04 -11.11 -0.45
CA THR A 260 0.54 -12.25 -1.20
C THR A 260 -0.10 -12.64 -2.55
N PHE A 261 -1.15 -11.95 -3.04
CA PHE A 261 -1.78 -12.29 -4.33
C PHE A 261 -0.95 -11.95 -5.56
N GLY A 262 0.00 -11.05 -5.39
CA GLY A 262 0.85 -10.52 -6.44
C GLY A 262 1.62 -9.32 -5.95
N ASP A 263 2.48 -8.80 -6.80
CA ASP A 263 3.34 -7.66 -6.47
C ASP A 263 2.55 -6.33 -6.50
N GLU A 264 1.36 -6.30 -7.12
CA GLU A 264 0.41 -5.19 -7.10
C GLU A 264 -1.02 -5.70 -7.00
N ILE A 265 -1.81 -5.07 -6.12
CA ILE A 265 -3.23 -5.31 -5.90
C ILE A 265 -3.96 -3.97 -5.83
N PHE A 266 -5.28 -3.99 -6.01
CA PHE A 266 -6.14 -2.83 -5.88
C PHE A 266 -6.90 -2.78 -4.54
N GLY A 267 -6.69 -3.79 -3.69
CA GLY A 267 -7.04 -3.84 -2.27
C GLY A 267 -8.47 -4.25 -1.94
N CYS A 268 -9.36 -4.37 -2.93
CA CYS A 268 -10.67 -4.99 -2.72
C CYS A 268 -11.22 -5.51 -4.05
N LEU A 269 -12.18 -6.43 -3.98
CA LEU A 269 -12.73 -7.06 -5.19
C LEU A 269 -13.32 -6.03 -6.16
N ALA A 270 -14.04 -5.02 -5.64
CA ALA A 270 -14.65 -3.99 -6.46
C ALA A 270 -13.63 -3.19 -7.27
N HIS A 271 -12.44 -2.98 -6.70
CA HIS A 271 -11.35 -2.26 -7.36
C HIS A 271 -10.55 -3.13 -8.33
N GLU A 272 -10.39 -4.43 -8.05
CA GLU A 272 -9.76 -5.39 -8.96
C GLU A 272 -10.53 -5.59 -10.28
N MET A 273 -11.82 -5.22 -10.29
CA MET A 273 -12.70 -5.34 -11.46
C MET A 273 -12.70 -4.10 -12.37
N LEU A 274 -12.00 -3.02 -12.00
CA LEU A 274 -11.90 -1.77 -12.78
C LEU A 274 -10.70 -1.78 -13.72
#